data_AF-A0AAV4GUN0-F1
#
_entry.id   AF-A0AAV4GUN0-F1
#
_cell.length_a   1.000
_cell.length_b   1.000
_cell.length_c   1.000
_cell.angle_alpha   90.00
_cell.angle_beta   90.00
_cell.angle_gamma   90.00
#
_symmetry.space_group_name_H-M   'P 1'
#
loop_
_entity.id
_entity.type
_entity.pdbx_description
1 polymer ?
#
loop_
_entity_poly.entity_id
_entity_poly.type
_entity_poly.pdbx_seq_one_letter_code
_entity_poly.pdbx_strand_id
1 'polypeptide(L)'
;MIEVEALPSSDCEQIFRVLLEAQNRSVTLPQWRVIQEAFTYCTIPLFITLTFEEAARWRSFDEVSKESLEYTVEASINKLFDRLEAKHGKVFVSRALGYITASRSGISDTELEDILSLDDNVLNDLFTLWLPPIRRVPPSLWPRLYLDIKAFLVEREADNIVVLSWYHQQFLDSATERYLGDYLDRNQMHRNIADYYMGCWSGTIKKPFIYCDSTMKRYGINHVHGMACRYVPEQPLVFRANEISERFNYRKMSQLPFSLLHSLQFDKLKAECLCNYEWLHTKLRATSLQQVLADFTMLEDREAGLVADALRMSGSALKINPDALGPEITGRLLPHIHRYHWIKSLVKQCDLVSQKRCPLVPNCQIYTAPGGPLQYECELDDNITSSIDVDVFNTAEGILMTAKPFYSTKLKVWELTQGEPRQDMQLPVGEYKFVVVLVVEVVVVVVVVVVVVVVVVVVVVIVIVVAAALVVAAE
;
A
#
# COMPACT_ATOMS: atom_id res chain seq x y z
N MET A 1 -22.13 17.14 5.87
CA MET A 1 -20.71 17.50 6.09
C MET A 1 -20.69 18.58 7.15
N ILE A 2 -20.04 18.34 8.29
CA ILE A 2 -19.82 19.36 9.31
C ILE A 2 -18.55 20.10 8.90
N GLU A 3 -18.66 21.40 8.63
CA GLU A 3 -17.52 22.24 8.27
C GLU A 3 -16.72 22.53 9.56
N VAL A 4 -15.44 22.17 9.56
CA VAL A 4 -14.56 22.42 10.70
C VAL A 4 -13.90 23.78 10.49
N GLU A 5 -14.31 24.77 11.29
CA GLU A 5 -13.74 26.12 11.24
C GLU A 5 -12.29 26.14 11.73
N ALA A 6 -11.53 27.15 11.27
CA ALA A 6 -10.16 27.34 11.69
C ALA A 6 -10.09 27.70 13.19
N LEU A 7 -9.12 27.12 13.90
CA LEU A 7 -8.90 27.43 15.31
C LEU A 7 -8.55 28.91 15.50
N PRO A 8 -9.17 29.62 16.46
CA PRO A 8 -8.77 30.97 16.78
C PRO A 8 -7.37 30.97 17.44
N SER A 9 -6.63 32.06 17.27
CA SER A 9 -5.25 32.17 17.78
C SER A 9 -5.15 32.00 19.30
N SER A 10 -6.20 32.38 20.03
CA SER A 10 -6.30 32.16 21.49
C SER A 10 -6.22 30.69 21.87
N ASP A 11 -6.85 29.82 21.07
CA ASP A 11 -6.90 28.39 21.33
C ASP A 11 -5.57 27.76 20.94
N CYS A 12 -4.93 28.24 19.87
CA CYS A 12 -3.56 27.86 19.53
C CYS A 12 -2.58 28.14 20.68
N GLU A 13 -2.67 29.32 21.29
CA GLU A 13 -1.85 29.70 22.44
C GLU A 13 -2.12 28.80 23.66
N GLN A 14 -3.39 28.46 23.93
CA GLN A 14 -3.74 27.56 25.03
C GLN A 14 -3.20 26.15 24.81
N ILE A 15 -3.41 25.59 23.62
CA ILE A 15 -2.88 24.27 23.24
C ILE A 15 -1.36 24.26 23.40
N PHE A 16 -0.68 25.30 22.94
CA PHE A 16 0.77 25.41 23.06
C PHE A 16 1.26 25.46 24.51
N ARG A 17 0.54 26.15 25.41
CA ARG A 17 0.85 26.12 26.85
C ARG A 17 0.71 24.73 27.44
N VAL A 18 -0.38 24.03 27.11
CA VAL A 18 -0.60 22.64 27.56
C VAL A 18 0.53 21.73 27.08
N LEU A 19 0.99 21.89 25.83
CA LEU A 19 2.13 21.13 25.29
C LEU A 19 3.44 21.42 26.03
N LEU A 20 3.72 22.69 26.35
CA LEU A 20 4.88 23.09 27.16
C LEU A 20 4.84 22.49 28.56
N GLU A 21 3.70 22.57 29.23
CA GLU A 21 3.49 22.01 30.56
C GLU A 21 3.68 20.49 30.56
N ALA A 22 3.15 19.79 29.56
CA ALA A 22 3.29 18.34 29.42
C ALA A 22 4.75 17.87 29.32
N GLN A 23 5.63 18.68 28.71
CA GLN A 23 7.07 18.41 28.61
C GLN A 23 7.92 19.07 29.72
N ASN A 24 7.29 19.69 30.73
CA ASN A 24 7.96 20.47 31.79
C ASN A 24 8.90 21.56 31.24
N ARG A 25 8.45 22.26 30.19
CA ARG A 25 9.19 23.35 29.53
C ARG A 25 8.52 24.69 29.78
N SER A 26 9.31 25.76 29.74
CA SER A 26 8.82 27.14 29.78
C SER A 26 9.61 28.00 28.80
N VAL A 27 8.99 29.09 28.35
CA VAL A 27 9.60 30.07 27.42
C VAL A 27 9.58 31.46 28.04
N THR A 28 10.56 32.29 27.67
CA THR A 28 10.65 33.67 28.17
C THR A 28 9.61 34.57 27.50
N LEU A 29 9.33 35.74 28.09
CA LEU A 29 8.37 36.69 27.51
C LEU A 29 8.76 37.15 26.07
N PRO A 30 10.04 37.42 25.74
CA PRO A 30 10.44 37.70 24.36
C PRO A 30 10.16 36.53 23.40
N GLN A 31 10.48 35.29 23.82
CA GLN A 31 10.22 34.08 23.03
C GLN A 31 8.73 33.86 22.80
N TRP A 32 7.91 34.09 23.83
CA TRP A 32 6.45 34.00 23.75
C TRP A 32 5.87 34.96 22.71
N ARG A 33 6.37 36.20 22.62
CA ARG A 33 5.90 37.18 21.62
C ARG A 33 6.12 36.72 20.19
N VAL A 34 7.26 36.08 19.91
CA VAL A 34 7.55 35.54 18.58
C VAL A 34 6.60 34.40 18.23
N ILE A 35 6.28 33.53 19.20
CA ILE A 35 5.30 32.45 19.04
C ILE A 35 3.89 33.00 18.77
N GLN A 36 3.47 34.01 19.54
CA GLN A 36 2.17 34.66 19.33
C GLN A 36 2.05 35.28 17.93
N GLU A 37 3.11 35.97 17.48
CA GLU A 37 3.14 36.52 16.13
C GLU A 37 2.99 35.42 15.07
N ALA A 38 3.67 34.27 15.23
CA ALA A 38 3.54 33.15 14.30
C ALA A 38 2.09 32.60 14.21
N PHE A 39 1.38 32.50 15.34
CA PHE A 39 -0.02 32.04 15.35
C PHE A 39 -1.03 33.01 14.75
N THR A 40 -0.64 34.27 14.50
CA THR A 40 -1.49 35.18 13.71
C THR A 40 -1.50 34.82 12.23
N TYR A 41 -0.47 34.13 11.73
CA TYR A 41 -0.35 33.74 10.31
C TYR A 41 -0.86 32.33 10.03
N CYS A 42 -0.69 31.39 10.95
CA CYS A 42 -1.13 30.01 10.76
C CYS A 42 -1.71 29.41 12.06
N THR A 43 -2.94 28.91 11.98
CA THR A 43 -3.68 28.32 13.12
C THR A 43 -3.94 26.81 12.96
N ILE A 44 -3.30 26.18 11.99
CA ILE A 44 -3.44 24.74 11.73
C ILE A 44 -2.79 23.95 12.89
N PRO A 45 -3.43 22.90 13.44
CA PRO A 45 -2.87 22.11 14.55
C PRO A 45 -1.45 21.60 14.30
N LEU A 46 -1.15 21.16 13.07
CA LEU A 46 0.19 20.71 12.69
C LEU A 46 1.25 21.80 12.85
N PHE A 47 0.91 23.05 12.51
CA PHE A 47 1.81 24.18 12.70
C PHE A 47 2.12 24.40 14.18
N ILE A 48 1.14 24.25 15.07
CA ILE A 48 1.35 24.34 16.53
C ILE A 48 2.34 23.28 17.00
N THR A 49 2.24 22.04 16.50
CA THR A 49 3.19 20.98 16.87
C THR A 49 4.61 21.25 16.34
N LEU A 50 4.73 21.81 15.13
CA LEU A 50 6.01 22.20 14.54
C LEU A 50 6.67 23.35 15.31
N THR A 51 5.92 24.41 15.62
CA THR A 51 6.43 25.53 16.41
C THR A 51 6.77 25.09 17.83
N PHE A 52 6.01 24.16 18.41
CA PHE A 52 6.29 23.58 19.72
C PHE A 52 7.61 22.81 19.72
N GLU A 53 7.83 21.92 18.76
CA GLU A 53 9.06 21.11 18.65
C GLU A 53 10.32 21.98 18.44
N GLU A 54 10.19 23.12 17.76
CA GLU A 54 11.28 24.08 17.61
C GLU A 54 11.47 24.93 18.89
N ALA A 55 10.39 25.44 19.50
CA ALA A 55 10.47 26.23 20.72
C ALA A 55 10.94 25.43 21.94
N ALA A 56 10.60 24.14 22.00
CA ALA A 56 11.04 23.23 23.05
C ALA A 56 12.57 23.09 23.11
N ARG A 57 13.29 23.45 22.03
CA ARG A 57 14.76 23.40 21.94
C ARG A 57 15.44 24.67 22.43
N TRP A 58 14.72 25.80 22.49
CA TRP A 58 15.30 27.08 22.90
C TRP A 58 15.76 27.06 24.35
N ARG A 59 16.88 27.71 24.62
CA ARG A 59 17.36 28.00 25.97
C ARG A 59 16.83 29.37 26.39
N SER A 60 16.81 29.64 27.70
CA SER A 60 16.32 30.91 28.23
C SER A 60 17.13 32.13 27.79
N PHE A 61 18.39 31.92 27.38
CA PHE A 61 19.32 32.95 26.93
C PHE A 61 19.48 33.01 25.41
N ASP A 62 18.74 32.20 24.65
CA ASP A 62 18.79 32.29 23.19
C ASP A 62 18.03 33.55 22.72
N GLU A 63 18.69 34.37 21.91
CA GLU A 63 18.09 35.54 21.27
C GLU A 63 17.22 35.10 20.09
N VAL A 64 15.92 34.92 20.34
CA VAL A 64 14.94 34.50 19.33
C VAL A 64 14.41 35.74 18.60
N SER A 65 14.63 35.78 17.28
CA SER A 65 14.14 36.83 16.40
C SER A 65 12.94 36.35 15.57
N LYS A 66 12.33 37.26 14.78
CA LYS A 66 11.24 36.91 13.87
C LYS A 66 11.60 35.82 12.85
N GLU A 67 12.87 35.73 12.48
CA GLU A 67 13.40 34.74 11.53
C GLU A 67 13.61 33.35 12.17
N SER A 68 13.43 33.24 13.49
CA SER A 68 13.61 31.98 14.21
C SER A 68 12.46 31.00 13.96
N LEU A 69 11.25 31.49 13.64
CA LEU A 69 10.10 30.68 13.26
C LEU A 69 9.67 31.00 11.82
N GLU A 70 9.15 30.00 11.13
CA GLU A 70 8.49 30.20 9.84
C GLU A 70 6.99 30.43 10.03
N TYR A 71 6.32 30.98 9.01
CA TYR A 71 4.89 31.35 9.07
C TYR A 71 3.97 30.41 8.30
N THR A 72 4.52 29.42 7.59
CA THR A 72 3.76 28.42 6.85
C THR A 72 4.21 27.02 7.26
N VAL A 73 3.29 26.05 7.19
CA VAL A 73 3.60 24.66 7.54
C VAL A 73 4.72 24.11 6.67
N GLU A 74 4.65 24.35 5.36
CA GLU A 74 5.66 23.90 4.40
C GLU A 74 7.05 24.47 4.70
N ALA A 75 7.16 25.77 5.00
CA ALA A 75 8.43 26.38 5.37
C ALA A 75 8.95 25.82 6.69
N SER A 76 8.08 25.63 7.70
CA SER A 76 8.45 24.99 8.96
C SER A 76 8.97 23.57 8.78
N ILE A 77 8.34 22.76 7.91
CA ILE A 77 8.79 21.40 7.59
C ILE A 77 10.16 21.44 6.90
N ASN A 78 10.36 22.35 5.94
CA ASN A 78 11.64 22.50 5.26
C ASN A 78 12.76 22.94 6.21
N LYS A 79 12.49 23.85 7.14
CA LYS A 79 13.45 24.26 8.18
C LYS A 79 13.81 23.11 9.12
N LEU A 80 12.82 22.29 9.49
CA LEU A 80 13.04 21.06 10.24
C LEU A 80 13.97 20.10 9.46
N PHE A 81 13.73 19.91 8.16
CA PHE A 81 14.59 19.10 7.31
C PHE A 81 16.02 19.66 7.18
N ASP A 82 16.18 20.97 6.97
CA ASP A 82 17.48 21.64 6.94
C ASP A 82 18.27 21.38 8.23
N ARG A 83 17.60 21.48 9.38
CA ARG A 83 18.19 21.21 10.69
C ARG A 83 18.62 19.76 10.84
N LEU A 84 17.80 18.81 10.40
CA LEU A 84 18.14 17.38 10.47
C LEU A 84 19.33 17.06 9.57
N GLU A 85 19.33 17.57 8.34
CA GLU A 85 20.44 17.42 7.39
C GLU A 85 21.74 18.02 7.93
N ALA A 86 21.68 19.19 8.57
CA ALA A 86 22.84 19.82 9.20
C ALA A 86 23.39 18.99 10.39
N LYS A 87 22.51 18.35 11.17
CA LYS A 87 22.91 17.58 12.37
C LYS A 87 23.43 16.18 12.02
N HIS A 88 22.78 15.47 11.11
CA HIS A 88 23.04 14.04 10.84
C HIS A 88 23.74 13.78 9.50
N GLY A 89 23.91 14.81 8.68
CA GLY A 89 24.47 14.71 7.32
C GLY A 89 23.37 14.66 6.27
N LYS A 90 23.50 15.50 5.25
CA LYS A 90 22.49 15.69 4.21
C LYS A 90 22.19 14.41 3.42
N VAL A 91 23.21 13.66 3.01
CA VAL A 91 23.04 12.44 2.22
C VAL A 91 22.28 11.38 3.02
N PHE A 92 22.68 11.16 4.28
CA PHE A 92 22.03 10.18 5.14
C PHE A 92 20.56 10.52 5.40
N VAL A 93 20.25 11.77 5.78
CA VAL A 93 18.87 12.21 6.05
C VAL A 93 18.01 12.13 4.79
N SER A 94 18.52 12.63 3.66
CA SER A 94 17.82 12.59 2.38
C SER A 94 17.48 11.16 1.97
N ARG A 95 18.40 10.22 2.14
CA ARG A 95 18.15 8.81 1.81
C ARG A 95 17.21 8.14 2.81
N ALA A 96 17.39 8.35 4.11
CA ALA A 96 16.53 7.73 5.12
C ALA A 96 15.07 8.19 4.99
N LEU A 97 14.84 9.50 4.92
CA LEU A 97 13.49 10.05 4.74
C LEU A 97 12.95 9.80 3.33
N GLY A 98 13.83 9.79 2.31
CA GLY A 98 13.49 9.40 0.95
C GLY A 98 12.99 7.96 0.85
N TYR A 99 13.61 6.99 1.53
CA TYR A 99 13.15 5.60 1.56
C TYR A 99 11.80 5.43 2.28
N ILE A 100 11.58 6.13 3.39
CA ILE A 100 10.26 6.15 4.07
C ILE A 100 9.19 6.67 3.10
N THR A 101 9.50 7.77 2.40
CA THR A 101 8.60 8.41 1.43
C THR A 101 8.35 7.55 0.19
N ALA A 102 9.38 6.86 -0.32
CA ALA A 102 9.31 6.02 -1.51
C ALA A 102 8.65 4.65 -1.26
N SER A 103 8.50 4.24 0.00
CA SER A 103 7.86 2.96 0.36
C SER A 103 6.34 3.02 0.15
N ARG A 104 5.73 1.94 -0.36
CA ARG A 104 4.29 1.93 -0.69
C ARG A 104 3.38 2.01 0.54
N SER A 105 3.74 1.30 1.60
CA SER A 105 2.90 1.13 2.80
C SER A 105 3.63 1.50 4.08
N GLY A 106 4.76 2.21 3.97
CA GLY A 106 5.71 2.43 5.06
C GLY A 106 6.86 1.42 5.03
N ILE A 107 7.83 1.60 5.93
CA ILE A 107 9.04 0.78 6.05
C ILE A 107 9.36 0.50 7.52
N SER A 108 9.78 -0.71 7.88
CA SER A 108 10.21 -1.00 9.25
C SER A 108 11.63 -0.48 9.54
N ASP A 109 12.00 -0.34 10.81
CA ASP A 109 13.36 0.06 11.20
C ASP A 109 14.44 -0.86 10.62
N THR A 110 14.19 -2.18 10.63
CA THR A 110 15.13 -3.18 10.13
C THR A 110 15.24 -3.11 8.60
N GLU A 111 14.11 -2.96 7.90
CA GLU A 111 14.09 -2.81 6.44
C GLU A 111 14.85 -1.55 6.02
N LEU A 112 14.62 -0.44 6.73
CA LEU A 112 15.28 0.83 6.45
C LEU A 112 16.80 0.73 6.66
N GLU A 113 17.27 0.13 7.75
CA GLU A 113 18.70 -0.07 8.00
C GLU A 113 19.35 -0.95 6.91
N ASP A 114 18.67 -2.03 6.52
CA ASP A 114 19.15 -2.94 5.48
C ASP A 114 19.20 -2.25 4.10
N ILE A 115 18.15 -1.49 3.73
CA ILE A 115 18.10 -0.75 2.46
C ILE A 115 19.14 0.38 2.41
N LEU A 116 19.31 1.13 3.51
CA LEU A 116 20.38 2.13 3.63
C LEU A 116 21.77 1.49 3.50
N SER A 117 21.92 0.23 3.91
CA SER A 117 23.16 -0.53 3.76
C SER A 117 23.40 -1.06 2.35
N LEU A 118 22.40 -1.01 1.46
CA LEU A 118 22.58 -1.25 0.03
C LEU A 118 22.93 0.04 -0.72
N ASP A 119 22.74 1.22 -0.12
CA ASP A 119 22.96 2.51 -0.77
C ASP A 119 24.44 2.93 -0.73
N ASP A 120 25.10 2.92 -1.89
CA ASP A 120 26.51 3.27 -1.97
C ASP A 120 26.79 4.75 -1.74
N ASN A 121 25.83 5.65 -1.99
CA ASN A 121 25.99 7.07 -1.73
C ASN A 121 26.03 7.34 -0.24
N VAL A 122 25.12 6.71 0.53
CA VAL A 122 25.12 6.79 2.00
C VAL A 122 26.43 6.27 2.56
N LEU A 123 26.88 5.11 2.09
CA LEU A 123 28.07 4.47 2.64
C LEU A 123 29.37 5.17 2.24
N ASN A 124 29.42 5.80 1.07
CA ASN A 124 30.55 6.64 0.68
C ASN A 124 30.63 7.93 1.50
N ASP A 125 29.49 8.53 1.85
CA ASP A 125 29.43 9.71 2.72
C ASP A 125 29.79 9.36 4.18
N LEU A 126 29.31 8.21 4.67
CA LEU A 126 29.57 7.74 6.03
C LEU A 126 31.03 7.29 6.23
N PHE A 127 31.59 6.58 5.25
CA PHE A 127 32.93 5.99 5.33
C PHE A 127 33.99 6.82 4.61
N THR A 128 34.00 8.12 4.91
CA THR A 128 35.04 9.06 4.44
C THR A 128 36.35 8.90 5.21
N LEU A 129 36.27 8.55 6.50
CA LEU A 129 37.43 8.54 7.38
C LEU A 129 38.05 7.15 7.58
N TRP A 130 37.26 6.10 7.50
CA TRP A 130 37.71 4.71 7.65
C TRP A 130 37.12 3.80 6.57
N LEU A 131 37.76 2.66 6.34
CA LEU A 131 37.18 1.54 5.58
C LEU A 131 36.71 0.46 6.56
N PRO A 132 35.41 0.21 6.69
CA PRO A 132 34.93 -0.77 7.64
C PRO A 132 35.20 -2.21 7.13
N PRO A 133 35.40 -3.18 8.03
CA PRO A 133 35.53 -4.59 7.64
C PRO A 133 34.23 -5.13 7.03
N ILE A 134 33.09 -4.60 7.46
CA ILE A 134 31.75 -4.89 6.94
C ILE A 134 31.15 -3.59 6.42
N ARG A 135 30.81 -3.54 5.13
CA ARG A 135 30.33 -2.32 4.48
C ARG A 135 28.81 -2.17 4.62
N ARG A 136 28.36 -1.90 5.85
CA ARG A 136 26.95 -1.76 6.28
C ARG A 136 26.80 -0.49 7.14
N VAL A 137 25.62 0.13 7.15
CA VAL A 137 25.33 1.24 8.07
C VAL A 137 25.42 0.75 9.53
N PRO A 138 26.03 1.51 10.45
CA PRO A 138 26.02 1.21 11.87
C PRO A 138 24.59 1.18 12.44
N PRO A 139 24.19 0.16 13.23
CA PRO A 139 22.82 0.04 13.76
C PRO A 139 22.38 1.21 14.63
N SER A 140 23.32 2.01 15.16
CA SER A 140 23.02 3.18 15.97
C SER A 140 22.74 4.46 15.17
N LEU A 141 22.95 4.44 13.84
CA LEU A 141 22.82 5.65 13.02
C LEU A 141 21.35 6.05 12.85
N TRP A 142 20.48 5.11 12.45
CA TRP A 142 19.06 5.39 12.28
C TRP A 142 18.34 5.77 13.58
N PRO A 143 18.50 5.05 14.72
CA PRO A 143 17.85 5.43 15.98
C PRO A 143 18.13 6.87 16.43
N ARG A 144 19.31 7.42 16.13
CA ARG A 144 19.63 8.83 16.46
C ARG A 144 18.82 9.82 15.64
N LEU A 145 18.61 9.54 14.35
CA LEU A 145 17.75 10.36 13.50
C LEU A 145 16.28 10.17 13.87
N TYR A 146 15.85 8.92 14.13
CA TYR A 146 14.49 8.60 14.54
C TYR A 146 14.06 9.41 15.76
N LEU A 147 14.90 9.50 16.81
CA LEU A 147 14.60 10.28 18.00
C LEU A 147 14.33 11.77 17.72
N ASP A 148 14.94 12.35 16.68
CA ASP A 148 14.73 13.76 16.33
C ASP A 148 13.52 14.01 15.41
N ILE A 149 13.01 12.98 14.73
CA ILE A 149 11.87 13.06 13.78
C ILE A 149 10.62 12.30 14.28
N LYS A 150 10.72 11.55 15.38
CA LYS A 150 9.68 10.65 15.90
C LYS A 150 8.30 11.30 15.99
N ALA A 151 8.22 12.57 16.41
CA ALA A 151 6.95 13.30 16.54
C ALA A 151 6.15 13.41 15.22
N PHE A 152 6.81 13.24 14.08
CA PHE A 152 6.23 13.41 12.74
C PHE A 152 6.09 12.08 11.97
N LEU A 153 6.47 10.97 12.60
CA LEU A 153 6.30 9.62 12.08
C LEU A 153 5.26 8.88 12.91
N VAL A 154 4.57 7.94 12.27
CA VAL A 154 3.60 7.07 12.92
C VAL A 154 3.89 5.62 12.59
N GLU A 155 3.83 4.80 13.63
CA GLU A 155 3.87 3.35 13.52
C GLU A 155 2.49 2.86 13.06
N ARG A 156 2.46 2.11 11.95
CA ARG A 156 1.26 1.50 11.39
C ARG A 156 1.48 0.01 11.22
N GLU A 157 0.43 -0.78 11.30
CA GLU A 157 0.49 -2.19 10.93
C GLU A 157 0.27 -2.31 9.42
N ALA A 158 1.22 -2.93 8.73
CA ALA A 158 1.11 -3.26 7.32
C ALA A 158 1.79 -4.61 7.07
N ASP A 159 1.16 -5.47 6.27
CA ASP A 159 1.75 -6.75 5.84
C ASP A 159 2.22 -7.63 7.04
N ASN A 160 1.47 -7.61 8.15
CA ASN A 160 1.74 -8.30 9.42
C ASN A 160 2.99 -7.85 10.19
N ILE A 161 3.50 -6.65 9.93
CA ILE A 161 4.57 -6.04 10.72
C ILE A 161 4.25 -4.57 11.02
N VAL A 162 4.97 -4.01 12.00
CA VAL A 162 4.92 -2.57 12.29
C VAL A 162 5.89 -1.84 11.37
N VAL A 163 5.38 -0.81 10.70
CA VAL A 163 6.12 0.03 9.76
C VAL A 163 5.99 1.51 10.12
N LEU A 164 7.00 2.29 9.76
CA LEU A 164 7.00 3.73 9.89
C LEU A 164 6.44 4.39 8.63
N SER A 165 5.60 5.39 8.83
CA SER A 165 5.05 6.23 7.78
C SER A 165 4.90 7.67 8.26
N TRP A 166 4.73 8.62 7.34
CA TRP A 166 4.48 10.01 7.71
C TRP A 166 3.16 10.17 8.46
N TYR A 167 3.19 10.91 9.57
CA TYR A 167 1.99 11.19 10.35
C TYR A 167 0.97 12.01 9.56
N HIS A 168 1.44 12.99 8.76
CA HIS A 168 0.59 13.92 8.03
C HIS A 168 0.95 14.01 6.54
N GLN A 169 -0.05 14.23 5.68
CA GLN A 169 0.13 14.32 4.23
C GLN A 169 1.11 15.44 3.83
N GLN A 170 1.04 16.61 4.48
CA GLN A 170 1.97 17.73 4.19
C GLN A 170 3.45 17.37 4.39
N PHE A 171 3.76 16.46 5.33
CA PHE A 171 5.11 15.93 5.49
C PHE A 171 5.52 15.02 4.34
N LEU A 172 4.60 14.14 3.91
CA LEU A 172 4.80 13.27 2.75
C LEU A 172 5.03 14.10 1.47
N ASP A 173 4.22 15.13 1.24
CA ASP A 173 4.33 16.01 0.06
C ASP A 173 5.67 16.75 0.07
N SER A 174 6.01 17.40 1.19
CA SER A 174 7.28 18.13 1.34
C SER A 174 8.49 17.21 1.19
N ALA A 175 8.44 16.00 1.75
CA ALA A 175 9.52 15.01 1.62
C ALA A 175 9.61 14.45 0.19
N THR A 176 8.47 14.30 -0.50
CA THR A 176 8.43 13.85 -1.90
C THR A 176 9.08 14.87 -2.81
N GLU A 177 8.72 16.15 -2.67
CA GLU A 177 9.33 17.21 -3.47
C GLU A 177 10.83 17.33 -3.20
N ARG A 178 11.23 17.33 -1.92
CA ARG A 178 12.62 17.53 -1.52
C ARG A 178 13.55 16.36 -1.82
N TYR A 179 13.11 15.12 -1.56
CA TYR A 179 13.97 13.93 -1.62
C TYR A 179 13.70 13.02 -2.82
N LEU A 180 12.51 13.09 -3.42
CA LEU A 180 12.13 12.32 -4.61
C LEU A 180 11.90 13.19 -5.85
N GLY A 181 12.14 14.52 -5.74
CA GLY A 181 12.02 15.46 -6.85
C GLY A 181 13.00 15.16 -7.99
N ASP A 182 14.27 14.87 -7.65
CA ASP A 182 15.23 14.42 -8.65
C ASP A 182 14.90 13.01 -9.14
N TYR A 183 14.81 12.86 -10.47
CA TYR A 183 14.51 11.60 -11.12
C TYR A 183 15.59 10.55 -10.86
N LEU A 184 16.88 10.94 -10.89
CA LEU A 184 17.98 9.98 -10.71
C LEU A 184 17.97 9.41 -9.30
N ASP A 185 17.83 10.28 -8.29
CA ASP A 185 17.77 9.86 -6.90
C ASP A 185 16.54 9.01 -6.57
N ARG A 186 15.35 9.43 -7.01
CA ARG A 186 14.11 8.65 -6.85
C ARG A 186 14.23 7.28 -7.51
N ASN A 187 14.71 7.22 -8.74
CA ASN A 187 14.88 5.96 -9.45
C ASN A 187 15.86 5.05 -8.68
N GLN A 188 17.01 5.58 -8.23
CA GLN A 188 17.98 4.81 -7.46
C GLN A 188 17.41 4.30 -6.13
N MET A 189 16.59 5.09 -5.43
CA MET A 189 15.95 4.66 -4.19
C MET A 189 15.00 3.47 -4.45
N HIS A 190 14.12 3.57 -5.45
CA HIS A 190 13.24 2.45 -5.80
C HIS A 190 14.01 1.21 -6.28
N ARG A 191 15.16 1.39 -6.97
CA ARG A 191 16.04 0.27 -7.32
C ARG A 191 16.62 -0.42 -6.09
N ASN A 192 17.06 0.33 -5.09
CA ASN A 192 17.62 -0.24 -3.87
C ASN A 192 16.54 -0.99 -3.06
N ILE A 193 15.31 -0.46 -3.00
CA ILE A 193 14.17 -1.17 -2.39
C ILE A 193 13.89 -2.48 -3.16
N ALA A 194 13.87 -2.43 -4.49
CA ALA A 194 13.67 -3.62 -5.32
C ALA A 194 14.78 -4.66 -5.11
N ASP A 195 16.06 -4.24 -5.13
CA ASP A 195 17.21 -5.11 -4.92
C ASP A 195 17.19 -5.78 -3.52
N TYR A 196 16.72 -5.06 -2.50
CA TYR A 196 16.49 -5.61 -1.16
C TYR A 196 15.46 -6.74 -1.19
N TYR A 197 14.25 -6.48 -1.68
CA TYR A 197 13.19 -7.49 -1.71
C TYR A 197 13.43 -8.61 -2.73
N MET A 198 14.23 -8.39 -3.78
CA MET A 198 14.70 -9.46 -4.66
C MET A 198 15.74 -10.34 -3.96
N GLY A 199 16.45 -9.83 -2.96
CA GLY A 199 17.57 -10.52 -2.31
C GLY A 199 18.82 -10.55 -3.19
N CYS A 200 19.01 -9.59 -4.10
CA CYS A 200 20.15 -9.58 -5.04
C CYS A 200 21.51 -9.58 -4.33
N TRP A 201 21.57 -8.97 -3.14
CA TRP A 201 22.80 -8.75 -2.37
C TRP A 201 22.72 -9.35 -0.97
N SER A 202 21.90 -10.39 -0.78
CA SER A 202 21.71 -11.02 0.53
C SER A 202 22.90 -11.90 0.95
N GLY A 203 23.05 -12.06 2.26
CA GLY A 203 24.05 -12.94 2.85
C GLY A 203 25.48 -12.57 2.46
N THR A 204 26.17 -13.50 1.80
CA THR A 204 27.59 -13.39 1.43
C THR A 204 27.82 -12.93 -0.01
N ILE A 205 26.77 -12.54 -0.74
CA ILE A 205 26.90 -12.00 -2.09
C ILE A 205 27.56 -10.62 -2.02
N LYS A 206 28.63 -10.43 -2.81
CA LYS A 206 29.37 -9.17 -2.84
C LYS A 206 28.73 -8.20 -3.84
N LYS A 207 28.30 -7.05 -3.33
CA LYS A 207 27.79 -5.94 -4.16
C LYS A 207 28.96 -5.11 -4.71
N PRO A 208 29.04 -4.86 -6.03
CA PRO A 208 30.02 -3.95 -6.60
C PRO A 208 29.69 -2.51 -6.18
N PHE A 209 30.72 -1.71 -5.91
CA PHE A 209 30.59 -0.29 -5.59
C PHE A 209 31.79 0.50 -6.08
N ILE A 210 31.66 1.83 -6.11
CA ILE A 210 32.72 2.75 -6.51
C ILE A 210 33.22 3.49 -5.27
N TYR A 211 34.54 3.48 -5.06
CA TYR A 211 35.19 4.27 -4.01
C TYR A 211 35.14 5.76 -4.36
N CYS A 212 34.93 6.61 -3.35
CA CYS A 212 35.09 8.04 -3.51
C CYS A 212 36.57 8.44 -3.60
N ASP A 213 36.85 9.54 -4.28
CA ASP A 213 38.22 10.02 -4.54
C ASP A 213 39.03 10.27 -3.26
N SER A 214 38.37 10.77 -2.22
CA SER A 214 38.98 11.02 -0.91
C SER A 214 39.48 9.72 -0.26
N THR A 215 38.67 8.67 -0.32
CA THR A 215 39.01 7.35 0.21
C THR A 215 40.10 6.69 -0.64
N MET A 216 40.04 6.80 -1.96
CA MET A 216 41.08 6.26 -2.84
C MET A 216 42.45 6.87 -2.55
N LYS A 217 42.53 8.20 -2.45
CA LYS A 217 43.79 8.92 -2.15
C LYS A 217 44.34 8.56 -0.77
N ARG A 218 43.47 8.45 0.24
CA ARG A 218 43.87 8.15 1.62
C ARG A 218 44.46 6.75 1.77
N TYR A 219 43.87 5.77 1.11
CA TYR A 219 44.24 4.36 1.26
C TYR A 219 45.10 3.82 0.12
N GLY A 220 45.53 4.68 -0.81
CA GLY A 220 46.37 4.26 -1.96
C GLY A 220 45.68 3.22 -2.84
N ILE A 221 44.36 3.34 -3.01
CA ILE A 221 43.57 2.38 -3.80
C ILE A 221 43.76 2.73 -5.29
N ASN A 222 44.36 1.80 -6.05
CA ASN A 222 44.61 1.97 -7.48
C ASN A 222 43.42 1.63 -8.37
N HIS A 223 42.41 0.94 -7.82
CA HIS A 223 41.22 0.49 -8.55
C HIS A 223 39.95 1.14 -8.00
N VAL A 224 39.24 1.85 -8.88
CA VAL A 224 38.01 2.60 -8.53
C VAL A 224 36.88 1.69 -8.04
N HIS A 225 36.87 0.42 -8.47
CA HIS A 225 35.80 -0.53 -8.19
C HIS A 225 36.16 -1.43 -7.01
N GLY A 226 35.25 -1.53 -6.04
CA GLY A 226 35.30 -2.43 -4.91
C GLY A 226 34.15 -3.44 -4.93
N MET A 227 34.28 -4.50 -4.13
CA MET A 227 33.24 -5.50 -3.92
C MET A 227 33.16 -5.85 -2.44
N ALA A 228 31.98 -5.74 -1.84
CA ALA A 228 31.79 -6.04 -0.41
C ALA A 228 30.43 -6.69 -0.15
N CYS A 229 30.40 -7.61 0.82
CA CYS A 229 29.17 -8.16 1.36
C CYS A 229 28.43 -7.10 2.19
N ARG A 230 27.11 -7.08 2.10
CA ARG A 230 26.24 -6.20 2.91
C ARG A 230 25.62 -6.92 4.10
N TYR A 231 25.62 -8.26 4.06
CA TYR A 231 25.00 -9.12 5.08
C TYR A 231 23.55 -8.75 5.38
N VAL A 232 22.84 -8.33 4.34
CA VAL A 232 21.40 -8.11 4.36
C VAL A 232 20.70 -9.48 4.33
N PRO A 233 19.58 -9.68 5.03
CA PRO A 233 18.86 -10.95 5.04
C PRO A 233 18.35 -11.35 3.65
N GLU A 234 18.18 -12.65 3.44
CA GLU A 234 17.45 -13.15 2.27
C GLU A 234 15.97 -12.77 2.35
N GLN A 235 15.37 -12.49 1.20
CA GLN A 235 13.95 -12.15 1.06
C GLN A 235 13.23 -13.22 0.22
N PRO A 236 13.03 -14.45 0.72
CA PRO A 236 12.27 -15.47 0.01
C PRO A 236 10.78 -15.11 -0.05
N LEU A 237 10.02 -15.75 -0.94
CA LEU A 237 8.55 -15.60 -0.97
C LEU A 237 7.88 -16.22 0.26
N VAL A 238 8.47 -17.28 0.80
CA VAL A 238 8.05 -17.97 2.02
C VAL A 238 9.27 -18.08 2.94
N PHE A 239 9.21 -17.48 4.11
CA PHE A 239 10.20 -17.69 5.17
C PHE A 239 10.04 -19.11 5.70
N ARG A 240 11.16 -19.84 5.89
CA ARG A 240 11.19 -21.29 6.18
C ARG A 240 10.05 -21.71 7.11
N ALA A 241 9.25 -22.67 6.63
CA ALA A 241 8.18 -23.27 7.39
C ALA A 241 8.78 -23.99 8.62
N ASN A 242 8.36 -23.58 9.82
CA ASN A 242 8.30 -24.54 10.90
C ASN A 242 7.19 -25.54 10.52
N GLU A 243 7.21 -26.78 11.05
CA GLU A 243 6.27 -27.86 10.71
C GLU A 243 4.77 -27.50 10.85
N ILE A 244 4.44 -26.33 11.39
CA ILE A 244 3.12 -25.89 11.82
C ILE A 244 2.49 -24.86 10.85
N SER A 245 3.27 -24.03 10.15
CA SER A 245 2.72 -23.06 9.18
C SER A 245 3.76 -22.46 8.23
N GLU A 246 3.35 -22.24 6.98
CA GLU A 246 4.09 -21.44 6.00
C GLU A 246 3.98 -19.95 6.36
N ARG A 247 5.11 -19.26 6.51
CA ARG A 247 5.14 -17.81 6.75
C ARG A 247 5.45 -17.07 5.45
N PHE A 248 4.42 -16.54 4.80
CA PHE A 248 4.57 -15.74 3.57
C PHE A 248 5.26 -14.39 3.83
N ASN A 249 6.04 -13.93 2.84
CA ASN A 249 6.67 -12.62 2.86
C ASN A 249 5.76 -11.56 2.21
N TYR A 250 4.75 -11.12 2.96
CA TYR A 250 3.80 -10.10 2.51
C TYR A 250 4.48 -8.78 2.11
N ARG A 251 5.56 -8.41 2.82
CA ARG A 251 6.37 -7.21 2.52
C ARG A 251 6.98 -7.26 1.13
N LYS A 252 7.60 -8.38 0.76
CA LYS A 252 8.09 -8.58 -0.60
C LYS A 252 6.96 -8.47 -1.62
N MET A 253 5.82 -9.09 -1.35
CA MET A 253 4.66 -9.10 -2.26
C MET A 253 4.02 -7.73 -2.47
N SER A 254 4.10 -6.83 -1.49
CA SER A 254 3.54 -5.47 -1.57
C SER A 254 4.54 -4.46 -2.14
N GLN A 255 5.81 -4.53 -1.74
CA GLN A 255 6.82 -3.52 -2.08
C GLN A 255 7.53 -3.78 -3.41
N LEU A 256 7.77 -5.05 -3.78
CA LEU A 256 8.61 -5.36 -4.93
C LEU A 256 7.98 -4.93 -6.27
N PRO A 257 6.71 -5.27 -6.59
CA PRO A 257 6.11 -4.84 -7.85
C PRO A 257 6.09 -3.31 -7.99
N PHE A 258 5.73 -2.62 -6.91
CA PHE A 258 5.71 -1.17 -6.83
C PHE A 258 7.09 -0.56 -7.09
N SER A 259 8.13 -1.07 -6.43
CA SER A 259 9.49 -0.54 -6.56
C SER A 259 10.10 -0.81 -7.95
N LEU A 260 9.81 -1.96 -8.56
CA LEU A 260 10.23 -2.25 -9.93
C LEU A 260 9.54 -1.34 -10.96
N LEU A 261 8.25 -1.07 -10.76
CA LEU A 261 7.50 -0.13 -11.60
C LEU A 261 8.08 1.29 -11.52
N HIS A 262 8.26 1.82 -10.30
CA HIS A 262 8.75 3.18 -10.10
C HIS A 262 10.24 3.37 -10.45
N SER A 263 11.02 2.30 -10.47
CA SER A 263 12.39 2.30 -11.00
C SER A 263 12.48 2.04 -12.52
N LEU A 264 11.33 1.91 -13.20
CA LEU A 264 11.18 1.61 -14.63
C LEU A 264 11.84 0.30 -15.07
N GLN A 265 11.91 -0.69 -14.19
CA GLN A 265 12.45 -2.02 -14.47
C GLN A 265 11.35 -2.98 -14.96
N PHE A 266 10.65 -2.62 -16.04
CA PHE A 266 9.46 -3.34 -16.52
C PHE A 266 9.73 -4.80 -16.90
N ASP A 267 10.88 -5.09 -17.52
CA ASP A 267 11.24 -6.47 -17.87
C ASP A 267 11.40 -7.34 -16.62
N LYS A 268 12.04 -6.81 -15.57
CA LYS A 268 12.16 -7.51 -14.28
C LYS A 268 10.81 -7.63 -13.58
N LEU A 269 9.97 -6.59 -13.64
CA LEU A 269 8.60 -6.65 -13.10
C LEU A 269 7.80 -7.80 -13.72
N LYS A 270 7.91 -7.99 -15.04
CA LYS A 270 7.30 -9.14 -15.73
C LYS A 270 7.99 -10.46 -15.35
N ALA A 271 9.31 -10.52 -15.38
CA ALA A 271 10.08 -11.73 -15.13
C ALA A 271 9.93 -12.30 -13.71
N GLU A 272 9.93 -11.42 -12.71
CA GLU A 272 10.01 -11.79 -11.28
C GLU A 272 8.64 -11.74 -10.59
N CYS A 273 7.66 -11.01 -11.15
CA CYS A 273 6.34 -10.86 -10.55
C CYS A 273 5.19 -11.25 -11.50
N LEU A 274 4.88 -10.41 -12.50
CA LEU A 274 3.62 -10.50 -13.26
C LEU A 274 3.52 -11.73 -14.18
N CYS A 275 4.64 -12.25 -14.66
CA CYS A 275 4.73 -13.42 -15.54
C CYS A 275 5.62 -14.51 -14.93
N ASN A 276 5.58 -14.62 -13.60
CA ASN A 276 6.30 -15.61 -12.82
C ASN A 276 5.33 -16.55 -12.12
N TYR A 277 5.35 -17.84 -12.46
CA TYR A 277 4.39 -18.81 -11.92
C TYR A 277 4.52 -18.94 -10.39
N GLU A 278 5.75 -18.98 -9.87
CA GLU A 278 5.99 -19.15 -8.44
C GLU A 278 5.49 -17.93 -7.66
N TRP A 279 5.72 -16.72 -8.18
CA TRP A 279 5.19 -15.48 -7.61
C TRP A 279 3.66 -15.48 -7.57
N LEU A 280 3.01 -15.69 -8.73
CA LEU A 280 1.56 -15.63 -8.86
C LEU A 280 0.89 -16.68 -7.96
N HIS A 281 1.38 -17.92 -7.98
CA HIS A 281 0.88 -18.99 -7.14
C HIS A 281 1.04 -18.68 -5.65
N THR A 282 2.23 -18.23 -5.23
CA THR A 282 2.49 -17.93 -3.82
C THR A 282 1.65 -16.75 -3.34
N LYS A 283 1.52 -15.69 -4.15
CA LYS A 283 0.69 -14.52 -3.81
C LYS A 283 -0.80 -14.86 -3.77
N LEU A 284 -1.29 -15.77 -4.64
CA LEU A 284 -2.65 -16.30 -4.56
C LEU A 284 -2.91 -17.12 -3.28
N ARG A 285 -1.92 -17.88 -2.80
CA ARG A 285 -2.04 -18.62 -1.53
C ARG A 285 -1.97 -17.71 -0.31
N ALA A 286 -1.17 -16.64 -0.39
CA ALA A 286 -0.97 -15.71 0.72
C ALA A 286 -2.10 -14.68 0.84
N THR A 287 -2.67 -14.24 -0.28
CA THR A 287 -3.61 -13.11 -0.36
C THR A 287 -4.86 -13.47 -1.18
N SER A 288 -5.56 -12.50 -1.75
CA SER A 288 -6.70 -12.72 -2.65
C SER A 288 -6.31 -12.55 -4.12
N LEU A 289 -7.12 -13.10 -5.02
CA LEU A 289 -7.00 -12.85 -6.46
C LEU A 289 -7.03 -11.36 -6.80
N GLN A 290 -7.85 -10.57 -6.08
CA GLN A 290 -7.93 -9.12 -6.27
C GLN A 290 -6.59 -8.43 -5.95
N GLN A 291 -5.91 -8.84 -4.88
CA GLN A 291 -4.58 -8.31 -4.53
C GLN A 291 -3.50 -8.69 -5.56
N VAL A 292 -3.66 -9.84 -6.24
CA VAL A 292 -2.81 -10.20 -7.39
C VAL A 292 -3.14 -9.32 -8.60
N LEU A 293 -4.41 -9.16 -8.93
CA LEU A 293 -4.87 -8.33 -10.07
C LEU A 293 -4.52 -6.85 -9.89
N ALA A 294 -4.52 -6.34 -8.65
CA ALA A 294 -4.12 -4.99 -8.32
C ALA A 294 -2.65 -4.67 -8.69
N ASP A 295 -1.79 -5.68 -8.83
CA ASP A 295 -0.44 -5.44 -9.35
C ASP A 295 -0.45 -5.16 -10.86
N PHE A 296 -1.34 -5.81 -11.60
CA PHE A 296 -1.44 -5.66 -13.05
C PHE A 296 -2.04 -4.31 -13.44
N THR A 297 -2.93 -3.75 -12.62
CA THR A 297 -3.53 -2.42 -12.89
C THR A 297 -2.52 -1.29 -12.82
N MET A 298 -1.36 -1.50 -12.17
CA MET A 298 -0.31 -0.49 -12.10
C MET A 298 0.48 -0.35 -13.41
N LEU A 299 0.42 -1.34 -14.30
CA LEU A 299 1.18 -1.36 -15.55
C LEU A 299 0.24 -1.39 -16.76
N GLU A 300 0.23 -0.31 -17.55
CA GLU A 300 -0.47 -0.27 -18.83
C GLU A 300 0.31 -1.05 -19.91
N ASP A 301 0.16 -2.37 -19.90
CA ASP A 301 0.83 -3.26 -20.86
C ASP A 301 -0.12 -4.35 -21.37
N ARG A 302 -0.17 -4.53 -22.69
CA ARG A 302 -1.09 -5.48 -23.33
C ARG A 302 -0.81 -6.93 -22.96
N GLU A 303 0.45 -7.30 -22.81
CA GLU A 303 0.85 -8.67 -22.48
C GLU A 303 0.50 -9.00 -21.02
N ALA A 304 0.79 -8.09 -20.10
CA ALA A 304 0.37 -8.17 -18.71
C ALA A 304 -1.17 -8.18 -18.60
N GLY A 305 -1.86 -7.36 -19.39
CA GLY A 305 -3.33 -7.34 -19.46
C GLY A 305 -3.94 -8.69 -19.84
N LEU A 306 -3.37 -9.39 -20.82
CA LEU A 306 -3.83 -10.74 -21.19
C LEU A 306 -3.63 -11.76 -20.07
N VAL A 307 -2.55 -11.65 -19.29
CA VAL A 307 -2.33 -12.49 -18.11
C VAL A 307 -3.34 -12.16 -17.01
N ALA A 308 -3.60 -10.87 -16.76
CA ALA A 308 -4.61 -10.42 -15.81
C ALA A 308 -6.01 -10.92 -16.18
N ASP A 309 -6.38 -10.85 -17.46
CA ASP A 309 -7.63 -11.37 -17.98
C ASP A 309 -7.73 -12.88 -17.78
N ALA A 310 -6.65 -13.62 -18.08
CA ALA A 310 -6.61 -15.06 -17.83
C ALA A 310 -6.83 -15.41 -16.34
N LEU A 311 -6.15 -14.70 -15.44
CA LEU A 311 -6.32 -14.85 -13.99
C LEU A 311 -7.75 -14.55 -13.54
N ARG A 312 -8.35 -13.46 -14.07
CA ARG A 312 -9.72 -13.05 -13.76
C ARG A 312 -10.74 -14.09 -14.21
N MET A 313 -10.60 -14.60 -15.44
CA MET A 313 -11.46 -15.66 -15.99
C MET A 313 -11.26 -17.01 -15.30
N SER A 314 -10.18 -17.20 -14.57
CA SER A 314 -9.91 -18.39 -13.76
C SER A 314 -10.34 -18.24 -12.30
N GLY A 315 -11.03 -17.16 -11.94
CA GLY A 315 -11.29 -16.79 -10.55
C GLY A 315 -12.07 -17.83 -9.75
N SER A 316 -13.09 -18.46 -10.34
CA SER A 316 -13.88 -19.53 -9.70
C SER A 316 -13.01 -20.74 -9.34
N ALA A 317 -12.24 -21.24 -10.31
CA ALA A 317 -11.34 -22.37 -10.13
C ALA A 317 -10.22 -22.08 -9.12
N LEU A 318 -9.59 -20.90 -9.20
CA LEU A 318 -8.48 -20.50 -8.33
C LEU A 318 -8.93 -20.26 -6.88
N LYS A 319 -10.18 -19.84 -6.68
CA LYS A 319 -10.77 -19.70 -5.34
C LYS A 319 -10.94 -21.05 -4.64
N ILE A 320 -11.26 -22.10 -5.40
CA ILE A 320 -11.40 -23.47 -4.87
C ILE A 320 -10.02 -24.09 -4.66
N ASN A 321 -9.14 -23.99 -5.66
CA ASN A 321 -7.81 -24.58 -5.61
C ASN A 321 -6.76 -23.71 -6.32
N PRO A 322 -5.92 -22.98 -5.57
CA PRO A 322 -4.82 -22.20 -6.13
C PRO A 322 -3.80 -23.04 -6.92
N ASP A 323 -3.65 -24.34 -6.64
CA ASP A 323 -2.71 -25.22 -7.35
C ASP A 323 -3.13 -25.46 -8.82
N ALA A 324 -4.40 -25.22 -9.17
CA ALA A 324 -4.90 -25.30 -10.53
C ALA A 324 -4.41 -24.17 -11.44
N LEU A 325 -3.64 -23.20 -10.93
CA LEU A 325 -3.13 -22.06 -11.70
C LEU A 325 -2.41 -22.44 -12.99
N GLY A 326 -1.60 -23.51 -12.99
CA GLY A 326 -0.87 -23.95 -14.18
C GLY A 326 -1.80 -24.31 -15.34
N PRO A 327 -2.68 -25.31 -15.18
CA PRO A 327 -3.68 -25.68 -16.19
C PRO A 327 -4.56 -24.52 -16.64
N GLU A 328 -5.03 -23.71 -15.70
CA GLU A 328 -5.92 -22.56 -15.95
C GLU A 328 -5.27 -21.52 -16.88
N ILE A 329 -3.99 -21.22 -16.64
CA ILE A 329 -3.20 -20.27 -17.43
C ILE A 329 -2.79 -20.87 -18.78
N THR A 330 -2.22 -22.08 -18.80
CA THR A 330 -1.81 -22.74 -20.05
C THR A 330 -3.01 -22.93 -20.98
N GLY A 331 -4.16 -23.38 -20.44
CA GLY A 331 -5.36 -23.63 -21.23
C GLY A 331 -5.98 -22.39 -21.89
N ARG A 332 -5.68 -21.18 -21.39
CA ARG A 332 -6.17 -19.89 -21.92
C ARG A 332 -5.13 -19.15 -22.77
N LEU A 333 -3.86 -19.18 -22.39
CA LEU A 333 -2.80 -18.36 -22.99
C LEU A 333 -2.02 -19.05 -24.11
N LEU A 334 -2.21 -20.36 -24.35
CA LEU A 334 -1.51 -21.11 -25.39
C LEU A 334 -1.55 -20.44 -26.79
N PRO A 335 -2.67 -19.83 -27.25
CA PRO A 335 -2.72 -19.15 -28.55
C PRO A 335 -1.78 -17.94 -28.67
N HIS A 336 -1.36 -17.36 -27.55
CA HIS A 336 -0.61 -16.11 -27.49
C HIS A 336 0.91 -16.29 -27.40
N ILE A 337 1.42 -17.52 -27.23
CA ILE A 337 2.84 -17.83 -26.99
C ILE A 337 3.77 -17.43 -28.14
N HIS A 338 3.26 -17.34 -29.37
CA HIS A 338 4.07 -16.95 -30.53
C HIS A 338 4.26 -15.45 -30.66
N ARG A 339 3.37 -14.66 -30.02
CA ARG A 339 3.35 -13.20 -30.12
C ARG A 339 4.04 -12.52 -28.95
N TYR A 340 4.01 -13.15 -27.78
CA TYR A 340 4.35 -12.53 -26.50
C TYR A 340 5.39 -13.37 -25.76
N HIS A 341 6.56 -12.78 -25.52
CA HIS A 341 7.72 -13.48 -24.96
C HIS A 341 7.50 -13.90 -23.50
N TRP A 342 6.94 -13.02 -22.67
CA TRP A 342 6.71 -13.29 -21.25
C TRP A 342 5.56 -14.27 -21.05
N ILE A 343 4.52 -14.21 -21.89
CA ILE A 343 3.46 -15.24 -21.90
C ILE A 343 4.05 -16.61 -22.25
N LYS A 344 4.91 -16.68 -23.28
CA LYS A 344 5.62 -17.92 -23.62
C LYS A 344 6.45 -18.46 -22.46
N SER A 345 7.15 -17.56 -21.75
CA SER A 345 7.92 -17.91 -20.56
C SER A 345 7.02 -18.43 -19.43
N LEU A 346 5.90 -17.75 -19.16
CA LEU A 346 4.94 -18.12 -18.11
C LEU A 346 4.30 -19.48 -18.42
N VAL A 347 3.82 -19.71 -19.64
CA VAL A 347 3.25 -21.02 -20.04
C VAL A 347 4.28 -22.13 -19.88
N LYS A 348 5.54 -21.90 -20.28
CA LYS A 348 6.62 -22.86 -20.04
C LYS A 348 6.86 -23.13 -18.56
N GLN A 349 6.74 -22.12 -17.69
CA GLN A 349 6.84 -22.30 -16.24
C GLN A 349 5.64 -23.09 -15.70
N CYS A 350 4.42 -22.85 -16.19
CA CYS A 350 3.27 -23.68 -15.86
C CYS A 350 3.56 -25.14 -16.24
N ASP A 351 4.00 -25.39 -17.47
CA ASP A 351 4.25 -26.75 -17.96
C ASP A 351 5.36 -27.49 -17.19
N LEU A 352 6.34 -26.78 -16.59
CA LEU A 352 7.49 -27.42 -15.93
C LEU A 352 7.44 -27.35 -14.40
N VAL A 353 7.10 -26.17 -13.86
CA VAL A 353 7.14 -25.88 -12.42
C VAL A 353 5.82 -26.24 -11.76
N SER A 354 4.67 -26.01 -12.42
CA SER A 354 3.36 -26.28 -11.80
C SER A 354 3.13 -27.76 -11.55
N GLN A 355 3.79 -28.65 -12.30
CA GLN A 355 3.67 -30.11 -12.16
C GLN A 355 3.93 -30.61 -10.73
N LYS A 356 4.73 -29.88 -9.94
CA LYS A 356 4.99 -30.20 -8.53
C LYS A 356 3.74 -30.08 -7.65
N ARG A 357 2.75 -29.30 -8.08
CA ARG A 357 1.53 -28.96 -7.33
C ARG A 357 0.29 -29.52 -8.02
N CYS A 358 0.18 -29.33 -9.34
CA CYS A 358 -0.87 -29.88 -10.18
C CYS A 358 -0.24 -30.52 -11.43
N PRO A 359 -0.39 -31.85 -11.64
CA PRO A 359 0.25 -32.56 -12.74
C PRO A 359 -0.46 -32.39 -14.11
N LEU A 360 -1.57 -31.66 -14.15
CA LEU A 360 -2.33 -31.45 -15.38
C LEU A 360 -1.61 -30.43 -16.28
N VAL A 361 -1.45 -30.76 -17.56
CA VAL A 361 -0.85 -29.88 -18.57
C VAL A 361 -1.70 -29.93 -19.84
N PRO A 362 -2.46 -28.86 -20.16
CA PRO A 362 -3.23 -28.80 -21.39
C PRO A 362 -2.33 -28.83 -22.62
N ASN A 363 -2.62 -29.73 -23.57
CA ASN A 363 -1.87 -29.84 -24.83
C ASN A 363 -2.43 -28.92 -25.95
N CYS A 364 -3.60 -28.34 -25.73
CA CYS A 364 -4.25 -27.40 -26.63
C CYS A 364 -5.03 -26.36 -25.82
N GLN A 365 -5.53 -25.33 -26.49
CA GLN A 365 -6.45 -24.38 -25.87
C GLN A 365 -7.73 -25.13 -25.46
N ILE A 366 -8.03 -25.12 -24.16
CA ILE A 366 -9.21 -25.78 -23.57
C ILE A 366 -10.24 -24.77 -23.03
N TYR A 367 -9.84 -23.50 -22.87
CA TYR A 367 -10.69 -22.42 -22.37
C TYR A 367 -10.71 -21.23 -23.34
N THR A 368 -11.66 -20.32 -23.14
CA THR A 368 -11.75 -19.07 -23.92
C THR A 368 -10.46 -18.25 -23.77
N ALA A 369 -9.91 -17.79 -24.90
CA ALA A 369 -8.71 -16.96 -24.89
C ALA A 369 -8.98 -15.57 -24.28
N PRO A 370 -8.02 -15.00 -23.54
CA PRO A 370 -8.16 -13.66 -22.97
C PRO A 370 -8.13 -12.55 -24.04
N GLY A 371 -8.59 -11.36 -23.65
CA GLY A 371 -8.77 -10.21 -24.55
C GLY A 371 -10.04 -10.28 -25.41
N GLY A 372 -10.93 -11.25 -25.14
CA GLY A 372 -12.28 -11.34 -25.69
C GLY A 372 -13.32 -10.61 -24.81
N PRO A 373 -14.63 -10.74 -25.12
CA PRO A 373 -15.69 -10.08 -24.36
C PRO A 373 -15.95 -10.70 -22.97
N LEU A 374 -15.49 -11.93 -22.74
CA LEU A 374 -15.64 -12.62 -21.45
C LEU A 374 -14.67 -12.01 -20.43
N GLN A 375 -15.22 -11.43 -19.36
CA GLN A 375 -14.42 -10.81 -18.31
C GLN A 375 -14.47 -11.58 -16.98
N TYR A 376 -15.64 -12.07 -16.59
CA TYR A 376 -15.86 -12.76 -15.32
C TYR A 376 -16.74 -13.98 -15.50
N GLU A 377 -16.42 -15.05 -14.76
CA GLU A 377 -17.30 -16.19 -14.54
C GLU A 377 -17.79 -16.13 -13.09
N CYS A 378 -19.09 -15.91 -12.92
CA CYS A 378 -19.72 -15.88 -11.59
C CYS A 378 -20.50 -17.18 -11.40
N GLU A 379 -20.07 -18.00 -10.43
CA GLU A 379 -20.89 -19.13 -9.97
C GLU A 379 -22.02 -18.60 -9.10
N LEU A 380 -23.24 -18.88 -9.52
CA LEU A 380 -24.45 -18.65 -8.73
C LEU A 380 -24.60 -19.84 -7.75
N ASP A 381 -25.02 -19.57 -6.51
CA ASP A 381 -25.30 -20.63 -5.53
C ASP A 381 -26.30 -21.65 -6.10
N ASP A 382 -26.19 -22.91 -5.67
CA ASP A 382 -27.14 -24.00 -6.00
C ASP A 382 -28.61 -23.66 -5.71
N ASN A 383 -28.83 -22.66 -4.85
CA ASN A 383 -30.14 -22.13 -4.49
C ASN A 383 -30.74 -21.20 -5.56
N ILE A 384 -30.03 -20.86 -6.64
CA ILE A 384 -30.57 -20.05 -7.75
C ILE A 384 -30.92 -21.03 -8.87
N THR A 385 -32.21 -21.35 -8.97
CA THR A 385 -32.69 -22.43 -9.85
C THR A 385 -33.26 -21.90 -11.17
N SER A 386 -33.45 -20.58 -11.31
CA SER A 386 -34.05 -19.95 -12.49
C SER A 386 -33.30 -18.68 -12.90
N SER A 387 -33.19 -18.45 -14.22
CA SER A 387 -32.66 -17.19 -14.78
C SER A 387 -33.54 -15.98 -14.47
N ILE A 388 -34.79 -16.19 -14.07
CA ILE A 388 -35.72 -15.13 -13.65
C ILE A 388 -35.29 -14.51 -12.31
N ASP A 389 -34.55 -15.26 -11.50
CA ASP A 389 -34.07 -14.78 -10.21
C ASP A 389 -32.87 -13.83 -10.34
N VAL A 390 -32.35 -13.64 -11.56
CA VAL A 390 -31.15 -12.84 -11.86
C VAL A 390 -31.51 -11.61 -12.68
N ASP A 391 -31.19 -10.43 -12.13
CA ASP A 391 -31.34 -9.14 -12.79
C ASP A 391 -29.99 -8.45 -12.97
N VAL A 392 -29.83 -7.69 -14.06
CA VAL A 392 -28.64 -6.87 -14.33
C VAL A 392 -29.07 -5.45 -14.60
N PHE A 393 -28.48 -4.49 -13.89
CA PHE A 393 -28.79 -3.08 -14.04
C PHE A 393 -27.53 -2.21 -13.99
N ASN A 394 -27.59 -1.11 -14.73
CA ASN A 394 -26.50 -0.14 -14.81
C ASN A 394 -26.77 1.01 -13.83
N THR A 395 -25.78 1.35 -13.01
CA THR A 395 -25.84 2.43 -12.03
C THR A 395 -24.71 3.43 -12.27
N ALA A 396 -24.75 4.60 -11.63
CA ALA A 396 -23.66 5.58 -11.69
C ALA A 396 -22.33 5.03 -11.12
N GLU A 397 -22.39 4.02 -10.25
CA GLU A 397 -21.23 3.38 -9.62
C GLU A 397 -20.71 2.16 -10.40
N GLY A 398 -21.47 1.63 -11.36
CA GLY A 398 -21.09 0.42 -12.11
C GLY A 398 -22.27 -0.45 -12.53
N ILE A 399 -21.96 -1.59 -13.16
CA ILE A 399 -22.96 -2.58 -13.57
C ILE A 399 -23.13 -3.59 -12.43
N LEU A 400 -24.34 -3.68 -11.90
CA LEU A 400 -24.67 -4.61 -10.83
C LEU A 400 -25.46 -5.78 -11.39
N MET A 401 -25.09 -6.99 -10.97
CA MET A 401 -25.88 -8.19 -11.13
C MET A 401 -26.46 -8.55 -9.77
N THR A 402 -27.72 -8.94 -9.71
CA THR A 402 -28.35 -9.37 -8.48
C THR A 402 -29.05 -10.68 -8.67
N ALA A 403 -29.00 -11.55 -7.65
CA ALA A 403 -29.73 -12.80 -7.65
C ALA A 403 -30.53 -12.96 -6.35
N LYS A 404 -31.84 -13.15 -6.49
CA LYS A 404 -32.74 -13.44 -5.38
C LYS A 404 -33.77 -14.50 -5.78
N PRO A 405 -33.56 -15.75 -5.33
CA PRO A 405 -34.59 -16.77 -5.40
C PRO A 405 -35.83 -16.34 -4.62
N PHE A 406 -37.02 -16.66 -5.14
CA PHE A 406 -38.29 -16.29 -4.48
C PHE A 406 -38.41 -16.77 -3.03
N TYR A 407 -37.77 -17.90 -2.68
CA TYR A 407 -37.74 -18.50 -1.34
C TYR A 407 -36.61 -17.99 -0.44
N SER A 408 -35.65 -17.23 -0.98
CA SER A 408 -34.50 -16.74 -0.24
C SER A 408 -34.81 -15.41 0.43
N THR A 409 -34.41 -15.27 1.69
CA THR A 409 -34.38 -13.97 2.38
C THR A 409 -33.14 -13.14 2.04
N LYS A 410 -32.24 -13.68 1.22
CA LYS A 410 -30.98 -13.05 0.83
C LYS A 410 -31.00 -12.71 -0.66
N LEU A 411 -30.79 -11.43 -0.96
CA LEU A 411 -30.42 -10.93 -2.27
C LEU A 411 -28.90 -10.83 -2.31
N LYS A 412 -28.29 -11.61 -3.20
CA LYS A 412 -26.88 -11.44 -3.51
C LYS A 412 -26.74 -10.37 -4.57
N VAL A 413 -25.73 -9.53 -4.39
CA VAL A 413 -25.40 -8.44 -5.31
C VAL A 413 -23.95 -8.64 -5.73
N TRP A 414 -23.66 -8.53 -7.03
CA TRP A 414 -22.31 -8.54 -7.56
C TRP A 414 -22.08 -7.24 -8.33
N GLU A 415 -20.89 -6.68 -8.18
CA GLU A 415 -20.44 -5.58 -9.02
C GLU A 415 -19.61 -6.13 -10.18
N LEU A 416 -20.19 -6.19 -11.38
CA LEU A 416 -19.61 -6.86 -12.55
C LEU A 416 -18.36 -6.16 -13.10
N THR A 417 -18.16 -4.88 -12.77
CA THR A 417 -16.93 -4.14 -13.12
C THR A 417 -15.71 -4.61 -12.32
N GLN A 418 -15.93 -5.10 -11.10
CA GLN A 418 -14.86 -5.57 -10.21
C GLN A 418 -14.87 -7.10 -10.04
N GLY A 419 -16.00 -7.76 -10.31
CA GLY A 419 -16.22 -9.20 -10.17
C GLY A 419 -16.50 -9.66 -8.74
N GLU A 420 -16.82 -8.74 -7.83
CA GLU A 420 -16.98 -9.06 -6.41
C GLU A 420 -18.45 -9.16 -5.99
N PRO A 421 -18.81 -10.12 -5.13
CA PRO A 421 -20.05 -10.07 -4.41
C PRO A 421 -20.02 -8.90 -3.40
N ARG A 422 -20.94 -7.96 -3.53
CA ARG A 422 -21.27 -6.98 -2.48
C ARG A 422 -21.97 -7.70 -1.33
N GLN A 423 -22.06 -7.01 -0.19
CA GLN A 423 -22.72 -7.53 1.00
C GLN A 423 -24.16 -7.98 0.69
N ASP A 424 -24.51 -9.19 1.10
CA ASP A 424 -25.85 -9.74 0.96
C ASP A 424 -26.88 -8.80 1.60
N MET A 425 -27.92 -8.45 0.83
CA MET A 425 -29.05 -7.70 1.37
C MET A 425 -30.12 -8.65 1.89
N GLN A 426 -30.63 -8.38 3.08
CA GLN A 426 -31.80 -9.11 3.59
C GLN A 426 -33.08 -8.53 2.98
N LEU A 427 -33.86 -9.37 2.32
CA LEU A 427 -35.17 -9.04 1.80
C LEU A 427 -36.18 -10.10 2.20
N PRO A 428 -37.47 -9.76 2.38
CA PRO A 428 -38.48 -10.76 2.69
C PRO A 428 -38.70 -11.75 1.52
N VAL A 429 -39.29 -12.91 1.83
CA VAL A 429 -39.58 -14.01 0.90
C VAL A 429 -40.81 -13.68 0.04
N GLY A 430 -40.70 -13.83 -1.29
CA GLY A 430 -41.81 -13.62 -2.23
C GLY A 430 -41.40 -12.99 -3.58
N GLU A 431 -42.31 -13.02 -4.55
CA GLU A 431 -42.19 -12.27 -5.80
C GLU A 431 -42.60 -10.82 -5.58
N TYR A 432 -41.72 -9.87 -5.89
CA TYR A 432 -42.00 -8.45 -5.77
C TYR A 432 -41.80 -7.77 -7.12
N LYS A 433 -42.82 -7.06 -7.60
CA LYS A 433 -42.71 -6.28 -8.84
C LYS A 433 -42.07 -4.91 -8.63
N PHE A 434 -42.07 -4.39 -7.40
CA PHE A 434 -41.51 -3.09 -7.05
C PHE A 434 -40.96 -3.11 -5.62
N VAL A 435 -39.73 -2.66 -5.43
CA VAL A 435 -39.13 -2.35 -4.13
C VAL A 435 -38.97 -0.84 -4.07
N VAL A 436 -39.59 -0.18 -3.09
CA VAL A 436 -39.44 1.27 -2.88
C VAL A 436 -38.48 1.45 -1.70
N VAL A 437 -37.27 1.90 -2.01
CA VAL A 437 -36.27 2.26 -1.00
C VAL A 437 -36.40 3.76 -0.74
N LEU A 438 -36.84 4.13 0.46
CA LEU A 438 -36.86 5.51 0.92
C LEU A 438 -35.60 5.75 1.75
N VAL A 439 -34.71 6.62 1.25
CA VAL A 439 -33.56 7.12 2.01
C VAL A 439 -33.98 8.42 2.68
N VAL A 440 -34.18 8.39 4.00
CA VAL A 440 -34.42 9.59 4.80
C VAL A 440 -33.35 9.64 5.89
N GLU A 441 -32.51 10.67 5.83
CA GLU A 441 -31.50 11.08 6.83
C GLU A 441 -31.02 9.99 7.80
N VAL A 442 -30.17 9.08 7.29
CA VAL A 442 -29.40 8.08 8.05
C VAL A 442 -30.18 6.81 8.45
N VAL A 443 -31.44 6.64 8.01
CA VAL A 443 -32.17 5.37 8.16
C VAL A 443 -32.67 4.87 6.80
N VAL A 444 -32.31 3.63 6.44
CA VAL A 444 -32.87 2.95 5.27
C VAL A 444 -34.20 2.30 5.69
N VAL A 445 -35.31 2.82 5.20
CA VAL A 445 -36.64 2.23 5.42
C VAL A 445 -37.03 1.45 4.16
N VAL A 446 -37.05 0.12 4.26
CA VAL A 446 -37.51 -0.76 3.18
C VAL A 446 -39.03 -0.97 3.33
N VAL A 447 -39.82 -0.39 2.43
CA VAL A 447 -41.28 -0.58 2.40
C VAL A 447 -41.61 -1.64 1.36
N VAL A 448 -42.12 -2.79 1.80
CA VAL A 448 -42.54 -3.88 0.91
C VAL A 448 -44.05 -3.84 0.74
N VAL A 449 -44.51 -3.49 -0.46
CA VAL A 449 -45.93 -3.51 -0.81
C VAL A 449 -46.29 -4.89 -1.36
N VAL A 450 -47.02 -5.69 -0.57
CA VAL A 450 -47.56 -6.98 -1.01
C VAL A 450 -48.97 -6.76 -1.54
N VAL A 451 -49.16 -6.80 -2.86
CA VAL A 451 -50.51 -6.82 -3.45
C VAL A 451 -50.98 -8.27 -3.51
N VAL A 452 -51.77 -8.68 -2.52
CA VAL A 452 -52.49 -9.97 -2.57
C VAL A 452 -53.70 -9.80 -3.47
N VAL A 453 -53.66 -10.37 -4.68
CA VAL A 453 -54.84 -10.43 -5.55
C VAL A 453 -55.69 -11.62 -5.11
N VAL A 454 -56.62 -11.40 -4.16
CA VAL A 454 -57.81 -12.25 -4.04
C VAL A 454 -58.95 -11.54 -4.76
N VAL A 455 -59.59 -12.28 -5.67
CA VAL A 455 -60.62 -11.81 -6.59
C VAL A 455 -61.80 -11.20 -5.82
N VAL A 456 -62.06 -9.92 -6.13
CA VAL A 456 -63.23 -9.08 -5.83
C VAL A 456 -63.25 -8.38 -4.45
N VAL A 457 -63.39 -7.05 -4.55
CA VAL A 457 -63.42 -5.98 -3.54
C VAL A 457 -62.06 -5.45 -3.10
N VAL A 458 -61.72 -4.27 -3.63
CA VAL A 458 -60.62 -3.41 -3.22
C VAL A 458 -60.82 -3.01 -1.75
N VAL A 459 -60.08 -3.65 -0.85
CA VAL A 459 -59.80 -3.11 0.48
C VAL A 459 -58.29 -2.90 0.54
N VAL A 460 -57.87 -1.65 0.43
CA VAL A 460 -56.49 -1.24 0.67
C VAL A 460 -56.26 -1.36 2.18
N VAL A 461 -55.81 -2.52 2.64
CA VAL A 461 -55.32 -2.68 4.02
C VAL A 461 -53.86 -2.28 4.02
N ILE A 462 -53.58 -1.05 4.45
CA ILE A 462 -52.22 -0.62 4.78
C ILE A 462 -51.87 -1.29 6.11
N VAL A 463 -51.16 -2.43 6.06
CA VAL A 463 -50.55 -3.00 7.27
C VAL A 463 -49.19 -2.33 7.45
N ILE A 464 -49.13 -1.35 8.35
CA ILE A 464 -47.86 -0.79 8.83
C ILE A 464 -47.26 -1.80 9.80
N VAL A 465 -46.28 -2.60 9.35
CA VAL A 465 -45.42 -3.35 10.27
C VAL A 465 -44.21 -2.47 10.57
N VAL A 466 -44.22 -1.80 11.73
CA VAL A 466 -43.03 -1.15 12.27
C VAL A 466 -42.14 -2.24 12.87
N ALA A 467 -41.13 -2.69 12.13
CA ALA A 467 -40.04 -3.45 12.71
C ALA A 467 -38.98 -2.47 13.25
N ALA A 468 -39.09 -2.12 14.52
CA ALA A 468 -38.04 -1.40 15.22
C ALA A 468 -36.86 -2.36 15.50
N ALA A 469 -35.76 -2.21 14.77
CA ALA A 469 -34.48 -2.79 15.19
C ALA A 469 -33.81 -1.80 16.16
N LEU A 470 -34.10 -1.97 17.44
CA LEU A 470 -33.39 -1.32 18.55
C LEU A 470 -31.98 -1.92 18.65
N VAL A 471 -30.99 -1.03 18.70
CA VAL A 471 -29.61 -1.29 19.11
C VAL A 471 -29.61 -2.01 20.47
N VAL A 472 -28.96 -3.19 20.53
CA VAL A 472 -28.43 -3.73 21.79
C VAL A 472 -27.03 -4.26 21.52
N ALA A 473 -26.04 -3.45 21.88
CA ALA A 473 -24.68 -3.88 22.24
C ALA A 473 -24.14 -2.87 23.26
N ALA A 474 -24.51 -3.08 24.53
CA ALA A 474 -23.83 -2.56 25.71
C ALA A 474 -24.25 -3.41 26.92
N GLU A 475 -23.56 -4.54 27.09
CA GLU A 475 -22.90 -4.96 28.35
C GLU A 475 -21.77 -5.94 28.01
#